data_AF-A0A090GK30-F1
#
_entry.id   AF-A0A090GK30-F1
#
_cell.length_a   1.000
_cell.length_b   1.000
_cell.length_c   1.000
_cell.angle_alpha   90.00
_cell.angle_beta   90.00
_cell.angle_gamma   90.00
#
_symmetry.space_group_name_H-M   'P 1'
#
loop_
_entity.id
_entity.type
_entity.pdbx_description
1 polymer ?
#
loop_
_entity_poly.entity_id
_entity_poly.type
_entity_poly.pdbx_seq_one_letter_code
_entity_poly.pdbx_strand_id
1 'polypeptide(L)'
;MAEISKLLTQKEVAERLRCSEQKVKRLRKLGALAYIPGRPVLIYESDLEEYLSRIKRQSEPAAAKPVVIKPVRPPESPAALARRVWLARQNFQRDKQDRTKIKK
;
A
#
# COMPACT_ATOMS: atom_id res chain seq x y z
N MET A 1 40.11 -2.16 0.68
CA MET A 1 40.05 -1.41 -0.59
C MET A 1 38.95 -0.37 -0.42
N ALA A 2 39.32 0.90 -0.23
CA ALA A 2 38.35 1.96 -0.04
C ALA A 2 37.60 2.15 -1.37
N GLU A 3 36.30 1.83 -1.37
CA GLU A 3 35.45 2.02 -2.55
C GLU A 3 35.55 3.47 -2.99
N ILE A 4 35.86 3.65 -4.27
CA ILE A 4 35.85 4.94 -4.95
C ILE A 4 34.42 5.44 -4.83
N SER A 5 34.17 6.34 -3.89
CA SER A 5 32.85 6.90 -3.59
C SER A 5 32.41 7.76 -4.78
N LYS A 6 31.85 7.10 -5.79
CA LYS A 6 31.41 7.74 -7.01
C LYS A 6 30.24 8.65 -6.67
N LEU A 7 30.42 9.93 -6.98
CA LEU A 7 29.38 10.93 -6.87
C LEU A 7 28.57 10.93 -8.17
N LEU A 8 27.26 10.79 -8.03
CA LEU A 8 26.30 10.82 -9.12
C LEU A 8 25.49 12.10 -9.03
N THR A 9 25.25 12.72 -10.17
CA THR A 9 24.31 13.82 -10.29
C THR A 9 22.87 13.33 -10.18
N GLN A 10 21.96 14.24 -9.85
CA GLN A 10 20.53 13.94 -9.82
C GLN A 10 20.01 13.30 -11.13
N LYS A 11 20.55 13.72 -12.28
CA LYS A 11 20.16 13.18 -13.59
C LYS A 11 20.62 11.73 -13.76
N GLU A 12 21.89 11.44 -13.45
CA GLU A 12 22.42 10.08 -13.54
C GLU A 12 21.69 9.11 -12.58
N VAL A 13 21.34 9.58 -11.38
CA VAL A 13 20.51 8.79 -10.46
C VAL A 13 19.12 8.52 -11.02
N ALA A 14 18.51 9.50 -11.69
CA ALA A 14 17.21 9.34 -12.31
C ALA A 14 17.25 8.29 -13.44
N GLU A 15 18.29 8.32 -14.27
CA GLU A 15 18.54 7.34 -15.33
C GLU A 15 18.72 5.92 -14.77
N ARG A 16 19.52 5.76 -13.71
CA ARG A 16 19.73 4.47 -13.04
C ARG A 16 18.46 3.90 -12.42
N LEU A 17 17.66 4.75 -11.77
CA LEU A 17 16.37 4.36 -11.20
C LEU A 17 15.25 4.23 -12.25
N ARG A 18 15.54 4.52 -13.53
CA ARG A 18 14.58 4.57 -14.64
C ARG A 18 13.36 5.41 -14.29
N CYS A 19 13.59 6.60 -13.75
CA CYS A 19 12.53 7.50 -13.32
C CYS A 19 12.83 8.96 -13.66
N SER A 20 11.85 9.85 -13.43
CA SER A 20 12.05 11.28 -13.67
C SER A 20 12.92 11.93 -12.59
N GLU A 21 13.66 12.98 -12.96
CA GLU A 21 14.43 13.79 -12.01
C GLU A 21 13.55 14.39 -10.89
N GLN A 22 12.27 14.67 -11.19
CA GLN A 22 11.31 15.15 -10.20
C GLN A 22 11.06 14.11 -9.09
N LYS A 23 11.06 12.81 -9.43
CA LYS A 23 10.95 11.74 -8.44
C LYS A 23 12.16 11.74 -7.51
N VAL A 24 13.37 11.87 -8.06
CA VAL A 24 14.62 11.96 -7.26
C VAL A 24 14.60 13.19 -6.35
N LYS A 25 14.16 14.35 -6.86
CA LYS A 25 13.94 15.56 -6.05
C LYS A 25 12.97 15.33 -4.90
N ARG A 26 11.86 14.60 -5.15
CA ARG A 26 10.88 14.26 -4.13
C ARG A 26 11.48 13.34 -3.07
N LEU A 27 12.23 12.31 -3.46
CA LEU A 27 12.88 11.38 -2.54
C LEU A 27 13.84 12.11 -1.59
N ARG A 28 14.62 13.05 -2.13
CA ARG A 28 15.49 13.93 -1.34
C ARG A 28 14.71 14.80 -0.36
N LYS A 29 13.63 15.45 -0.81
CA LYS A 29 12.78 16.30 0.05
C LYS A 29 12.10 15.51 1.17
N LEU A 30 11.75 14.24 0.92
CA LEU A 30 11.16 13.35 1.91
C LEU A 30 12.20 12.77 2.89
N GLY A 31 13.49 13.03 2.70
CA GLY A 31 14.57 12.43 3.50
C GLY A 31 14.77 10.93 3.23
N ALA A 32 14.23 10.41 2.12
CA ALA A 32 14.34 9.00 1.75
C ALA A 32 15.65 8.66 1.04
N LEU A 33 16.34 9.66 0.50
CA LEU A 33 17.62 9.50 -0.21
C LEU A 33 18.57 10.61 0.25
N ALA A 34 19.73 10.22 0.79
CA ALA A 34 20.78 11.15 1.20
C ALA A 34 21.38 11.86 -0.02
N TYR A 35 21.80 13.10 0.17
CA TYR A 35 22.37 13.92 -0.90
C TYR A 35 23.27 15.01 -0.32
N ILE A 36 24.20 15.46 -1.16
CA ILE A 36 25.06 16.62 -0.91
C ILE A 36 24.42 17.85 -1.56
N PRO A 37 24.08 18.89 -0.80
CA PRO A 37 23.54 20.12 -1.35
C PRO A 37 24.59 20.85 -2.20
N GLY A 38 24.18 21.37 -3.37
CA GLY A 38 25.07 22.06 -4.30
C GLY A 38 24.40 22.34 -5.66
N ARG A 39 25.14 22.98 -6.58
CA ARG A 39 24.78 23.11 -8.00
C ARG A 39 25.92 22.53 -8.86
N PRO A 40 25.81 21.30 -9.38
CA PRO A 40 24.68 20.37 -9.29
C PRO A 40 24.57 19.65 -7.95
N VAL A 41 23.42 19.03 -7.69
CA VAL A 41 23.22 18.16 -6.52
C VAL A 41 23.90 16.83 -6.78
N LEU A 42 24.68 16.38 -5.80
CA LEU A 42 25.41 15.12 -5.84
C LEU A 42 24.82 14.13 -4.83
N ILE A 43 24.87 12.85 -5.18
CA ILE A 43 24.36 11.73 -4.41
C ILE A 43 25.45 10.66 -4.47
N TYR A 44 25.80 10.05 -3.33
CA TYR A 44 26.75 8.95 -3.34
C TYR A 44 26.10 7.70 -3.94
N GLU A 45 26.88 6.95 -4.70
CA GLU A 45 26.46 5.65 -5.22
C GLU A 45 26.08 4.67 -4.09
N SER A 46 26.75 4.75 -2.94
CA SER A 46 26.43 3.97 -1.73
C SER A 46 25.02 4.24 -1.22
N ASP A 47 24.63 5.52 -1.14
CA ASP A 47 23.32 5.93 -0.63
C ASP A 47 22.20 5.46 -1.57
N LEU A 48 22.48 5.43 -2.87
CA LEU A 48 21.57 4.90 -3.87
C LEU A 48 21.37 3.38 -3.72
N GLU A 49 22.45 2.63 -3.51
CA GLU A 49 22.36 1.18 -3.28
C GLU A 49 21.67 0.88 -1.95
N GLU A 50 21.91 1.67 -0.90
CA GLU A 50 21.19 1.54 0.38
C GLU A 50 19.68 1.76 0.18
N TYR A 51 19.30 2.81 -0.55
CA TYR A 51 17.90 3.06 -0.91
C TYR A 51 17.29 1.89 -1.70
N LEU A 52 18.01 1.32 -2.67
CA LEU A 52 17.57 0.15 -3.42
C LEU A 52 17.43 -1.08 -2.52
N SER A 53 18.38 -1.32 -1.63
CA SER A 53 18.36 -2.42 -0.67
C SER A 53 17.15 -2.36 0.26
N ARG A 54 16.75 -1.15 0.68
CA ARG A 54 15.57 -0.91 1.51
C ARG A 54 14.26 -1.11 0.75
N ILE A 55 14.24 -0.83 -0.56
CA ILE A 55 13.05 -1.00 -1.41
C ILE A 55 12.89 -2.43 -1.91
N LYS A 56 13.99 -3.18 -2.06
CA LYS A 56 13.97 -4.60 -2.39
C LYS A 56 13.08 -5.30 -1.36
N ARG A 57 11.83 -5.52 -1.74
CA ARG A 57 10.90 -6.36 -0.98
C ARG A 57 11.53 -7.75 -1.05
N GLN A 58 12.05 -8.24 0.07
CA GLN A 58 12.44 -9.64 0.22
C GLN A 58 11.26 -10.44 -0.35
N SER A 59 11.49 -11.15 -1.45
CA SER A 59 10.50 -12.09 -1.95
C SER A 59 10.53 -13.28 -0.99
N GLU A 60 10.04 -13.09 0.23
CA GLU A 60 9.50 -14.22 0.96
C GLU A 60 8.38 -14.76 0.07
N PRO A 61 8.41 -16.05 -0.31
CA PRO A 61 7.35 -16.63 -1.12
C PRO A 61 6.06 -16.29 -0.39
N ALA A 62 5.21 -15.49 -1.05
CA ALA A 62 4.05 -14.89 -0.40
C ALA A 62 3.30 -16.01 0.30
N ALA A 63 3.33 -16.02 1.64
CA ALA A 63 2.60 -17.00 2.43
C ALA A 63 1.20 -17.03 1.85
N ALA A 64 0.83 -18.18 1.29
CA ALA A 64 -0.37 -18.32 0.47
C ALA A 64 -1.50 -17.66 1.25
N LYS A 65 -2.06 -16.57 0.72
CA LYS A 65 -3.20 -15.91 1.36
C LYS A 65 -4.23 -17.02 1.56
N PRO A 66 -4.73 -17.26 2.79
CA PRO A 66 -5.75 -18.27 2.97
C PRO A 66 -6.89 -17.89 2.03
N VAL A 67 -7.12 -18.75 1.04
CA VAL A 67 -8.25 -18.61 0.13
C VAL A 67 -9.44 -18.81 1.03
N VAL A 68 -10.08 -17.72 1.44
CA VAL A 68 -11.34 -17.77 2.16
C VAL A 68 -12.34 -18.31 1.13
N ILE A 69 -12.52 -19.62 1.13
CA ILE A 69 -13.57 -20.29 0.38
C ILE A 69 -14.87 -19.79 0.99
N LYS A 70 -15.44 -18.74 0.41
CA LYS A 70 -16.78 -18.29 0.77
C LYS A 70 -17.71 -19.47 0.46
N PRO A 71 -18.53 -19.93 1.41
CA PRO A 71 -19.49 -20.98 1.11
C PRO A 71 -20.35 -20.49 -0.06
N VAL A 72 -20.28 -21.22 -1.17
CA VAL A 72 -21.13 -20.99 -2.33
C VAL A 72 -22.55 -21.23 -1.83
N ARG A 73 -23.35 -20.15 -1.75
CA ARG A 73 -24.74 -20.29 -1.32
C ARG A 73 -25.48 -21.08 -2.40
N PRO A 74 -26.32 -22.06 -2.02
CA PRO A 74 -27.17 -22.72 -3.00
C PRO A 74 -28.06 -21.68 -3.69
N PRO A 75 -28.41 -21.87 -4.97
CA PRO A 75 -29.30 -20.96 -5.67
C PRO A 75 -30.67 -20.91 -4.97
N GLU A 76 -30.94 -19.83 -4.24
CA GLU A 76 -32.24 -19.58 -3.60
C GLU A 76 -33.26 -19.20 -4.69
N SER A 77 -34.51 -19.68 -4.57
CA SER A 77 -35.59 -19.16 -5.41
C SER A 77 -35.83 -17.68 -5.10
N PRO A 78 -36.26 -16.85 -6.08
CA PRO A 78 -36.53 -15.43 -5.84
C PRO A 78 -37.48 -15.17 -4.67
N ALA A 79 -38.47 -16.04 -4.46
CA ALA A 79 -39.40 -15.97 -3.35
C ALA A 79 -38.73 -16.21 -1.98
N ALA A 80 -37.77 -17.13 -1.91
CA ALA A 80 -37.01 -17.38 -0.67
C ALA A 80 -36.12 -16.19 -0.30
N LEU A 81 -35.46 -15.59 -1.29
CA LEU A 81 -34.66 -14.38 -1.11
C LEU A 81 -35.53 -13.21 -0.62
N ALA A 82 -36.69 -13.00 -1.25
CA ALA A 82 -37.63 -11.94 -0.88
C ALA A 82 -38.10 -12.07 0.58
N ARG A 83 -38.49 -13.28 1.01
CA ARG A 83 -38.87 -13.54 2.41
C ARG A 83 -37.73 -13.23 3.38
N ARG A 84 -36.51 -13.66 3.07
CA ARG A 84 -35.33 -13.45 3.93
C ARG A 84 -35.01 -11.96 4.07
N VAL A 85 -35.04 -11.21 2.97
CA VAL A 85 -34.80 -9.76 2.98
C VAL A 85 -35.90 -9.04 3.76
N TRP A 86 -37.16 -9.43 3.58
CA TRP A 86 -38.29 -8.84 4.31
C TRP A 86 -38.17 -9.06 5.81
N LEU A 87 -37.91 -10.30 6.25
CA LEU A 87 -37.71 -10.62 7.67
C LEU A 87 -36.51 -9.88 8.27
N ALA A 88 -35.39 -9.79 7.54
CA ALA A 88 -34.22 -9.03 8.01
C ALA A 88 -34.54 -7.54 8.23
N ARG A 89 -35.33 -6.94 7.33
CA ARG A 89 -35.80 -5.55 7.48
C ARG A 89 -36.72 -5.39 8.68
N GLN A 90 -37.67 -6.31 8.88
CA GLN A 90 -38.58 -6.31 10.03
C GLN A 90 -37.81 -6.40 11.35
N ASN A 91 -36.89 -7.36 11.45
CA ASN A 91 -36.05 -7.54 12.63
C ASN A 91 -35.20 -6.29 12.95
N PHE A 92 -34.64 -5.64 11.92
CA PHE A 92 -33.87 -4.41 12.09
C PHE A 92 -34.72 -3.26 12.63
N GLN A 93 -35.94 -3.07 12.10
CA GLN A 93 -36.84 -2.02 12.58
C GLN A 93 -37.27 -2.28 14.02
N ARG A 94 -37.53 -3.54 14.38
CA ARG A 94 -37.86 -3.94 15.75
C ARG A 94 -36.69 -3.69 16.71
N ASP A 95 -35.48 -4.12 16.39
CA ASP A 95 -34.28 -3.84 17.20
C ASP A 95 -34.07 -2.33 17.40
N LYS A 96 -34.29 -1.53 16.34
CA LYS A 96 -34.24 -0.07 16.45
C LYS A 96 -35.28 0.47 17.44
N GLN A 97 -36.52 -0.01 17.40
CA GLN A 97 -37.56 0.40 18.33
C GLN A 97 -37.22 0.01 19.77
N ASP A 98 -36.79 -1.23 19.98
CA ASP A 98 -36.42 -1.75 21.31
C ASP A 98 -35.27 -0.92 21.91
N ARG A 99 -34.23 -0.61 21.12
CA ARG A 99 -33.15 0.30 21.53
C ARG A 99 -33.62 1.70 21.88
N THR A 100 -34.59 2.26 21.14
CA THR A 100 -35.14 3.59 21.46
C THR A 100 -36.01 3.60 22.71
N LYS A 101 -36.69 2.49 23.02
CA LYS A 101 -37.48 2.33 24.25
C LYS A 101 -36.60 2.16 25.49
N ILE A 102 -35.52 1.41 25.41
CA ILE A 102 -34.57 1.20 26.52
C ILE A 102 -33.88 2.51 26.95
N LYS A 103 -33.76 3.48 26.04
CA LYS A 103 -33.10 4.77 26.29
C LYS A 103 -34.02 5.84 26.90
N LYS A 104 -35.32 5.57 27.07
CA LYS A 104 -36.32 6.47 27.63
C LYS A 104 -36.68 6.05 29.06
#